data_AF-A0A4Q3U7X6-F1
#
_entry.id   AF-A0A4Q3U7X6-F1
#
_cell.length_a   1.000
_cell.length_b   1.000
_cell.length_c   1.000
_cell.angle_alpha   90.00
_cell.angle_beta   90.00
_cell.angle_gamma   90.00
#
_symmetry.space_group_name_H-M   'P 1'
#
loop_
_entity.id
_entity.type
_entity.pdbx_description
1 polymer ?
#
loop_
_entity_poly.entity_id
_entity_poly.type
_entity_poly.pdbx_seq_one_letter_code
_entity_poly.pdbx_strand_id
1 'polypeptide(L)'
;MAENVLLVLNDQAGSFDAEFADVCAKNHPHATVGTTKDIPTQIWDTIVACGGDGTVRVVVNAMVAANSGARLGIVPLGTANIIARAMGLPQDPAEALNTAMTGEERQIDVGLCQGEAFLLGCGLGLAA
;
A
#
# COMPACT_ATOMS: atom_id res chain seq x y z
N MET A 1 18.92 -3.77 13.02
CA MET A 1 18.17 -4.94 12.53
C MET A 1 17.68 -4.57 11.15
N ALA A 2 17.69 -5.49 10.18
CA ALA A 2 17.16 -5.19 8.85
C ALA A 2 15.64 -5.05 8.98
N GLU A 3 15.07 -4.04 8.32
CA GLU A 3 13.64 -3.77 8.30
C GLU A 3 12.93 -4.83 7.46
N ASN A 4 11.89 -5.47 8.02
CA ASN A 4 11.06 -6.44 7.33
C ASN A 4 10.02 -5.70 6.48
N VAL A 5 10.23 -5.70 5.17
CA VAL A 5 9.35 -4.99 4.22
C VAL A 5 8.55 -5.97 3.38
N LEU A 6 7.24 -5.76 3.27
CA LEU A 6 6.36 -6.48 2.35
C LEU A 6 5.88 -5.55 1.25
N LEU A 7 6.22 -5.86 0.00
CA LEU A 7 5.67 -5.22 -1.19
C LEU A 7 4.44 -6.02 -1.61
N VAL A 8 3.26 -5.47 -1.40
CA VAL A 8 2.01 -6.12 -1.75
C VAL A 8 1.61 -5.71 -3.16
N LEU A 9 1.64 -6.69 -4.04
CA LEU A 9 1.11 -6.60 -5.39
C LEU A 9 -0.25 -7.29 -5.42
N ASN A 10 -1.24 -6.64 -6.03
CA ASN A 10 -2.55 -7.26 -6.23
C ASN A 10 -2.63 -7.78 -7.67
N ASP A 11 -2.72 -9.10 -7.83
CA ASP A 11 -2.87 -9.77 -9.14
C ASP A 11 -4.23 -9.46 -9.81
N GLN A 12 -5.21 -8.95 -9.06
CA GLN A 12 -6.52 -8.51 -9.55
C GLN A 12 -6.56 -7.03 -9.95
N ALA A 13 -5.58 -6.23 -9.54
CA ALA A 13 -5.49 -4.84 -9.98
C ALA A 13 -4.82 -4.83 -11.37
N GLY A 14 -5.51 -4.28 -12.37
CA GLY A 14 -5.10 -4.31 -13.79
C GLY A 14 -3.80 -3.58 -14.16
N SER A 15 -2.92 -3.33 -13.20
CA SER A 15 -1.61 -2.71 -13.33
C SER A 15 -0.58 -3.51 -12.54
N PHE A 16 -0.39 -4.78 -12.91
CA PHE A 16 0.76 -5.56 -12.46
C PHE A 16 1.88 -5.37 -13.47
N ASP A 17 2.94 -4.68 -13.04
CA ASP A 17 4.18 -4.62 -13.80
C ASP A 17 5.20 -5.59 -13.17
N ALA A 18 5.35 -6.76 -13.79
CA ALA A 18 6.33 -7.77 -13.37
C ALA A 18 7.75 -7.21 -13.35
N GLU A 19 8.04 -6.25 -14.25
CA GLU A 19 9.33 -5.59 -14.33
C GLU A 19 9.57 -4.72 -13.09
N PHE A 20 8.53 -4.04 -12.60
CA PHE A 20 8.62 -3.23 -11.39
C PHE A 20 8.87 -4.09 -10.13
N ALA A 21 8.21 -5.25 -10.02
CA ALA A 21 8.44 -6.19 -8.93
C ALA A 21 9.89 -6.69 -8.90
N ASP A 22 10.44 -7.01 -10.08
CA ASP A 22 11.83 -7.43 -10.25
C ASP A 22 12.82 -6.31 -9.90
N VAL A 23 12.54 -5.06 -10.31
CA VAL A 23 13.36 -3.90 -9.97
C VAL A 23 13.37 -3.66 -8.46
N CYS A 24 12.22 -3.76 -7.81
CA CYS A 24 12.12 -3.63 -6.36
C CYS A 24 12.94 -4.70 -5.64
N ALA A 25 12.78 -5.97 -6.02
CA ALA A 25 13.50 -7.07 -5.40
C ALA A 25 15.02 -6.97 -5.59
N LYS A 26 15.48 -6.47 -6.75
CA LYS A 26 16.91 -6.24 -7.04
C LYS A 26 17.51 -5.10 -6.21
N ASN A 27 16.78 -3.99 -6.07
CA ASN A 27 17.27 -2.81 -5.37
C ASN A 27 17.08 -2.88 -3.84
N HIS A 28 16.15 -3.71 -3.38
CA HIS A 28 15.82 -3.88 -1.96
C HIS A 28 15.81 -5.38 -1.59
N PRO A 29 16.98 -6.01 -1.36
CA PRO A 29 17.09 -7.46 -1.14
C PRO A 29 16.42 -7.96 0.15
N HIS A 30 16.01 -7.05 1.04
CA HIS A 30 15.26 -7.36 2.26
C HIS A 30 13.74 -7.19 2.10
N ALA A 31 13.29 -6.68 0.95
CA ALA A 31 11.87 -6.58 0.64
C ALA A 31 11.36 -7.92 0.11
N THR A 32 10.26 -8.39 0.68
CA THR A 32 9.54 -9.56 0.21
C THR A 32 8.43 -9.10 -0.72
N VAL A 33 8.35 -9.66 -1.91
CA VAL A 33 7.21 -9.45 -2.81
C VAL A 33 6.13 -10.49 -2.48
N GLY A 34 4.91 -10.04 -2.25
CA GLY A 34 3.81 -10.92 -1.87
C GLY A 34 2.44 -10.30 -2.10
N THR A 35 1.47 -10.82 -1.35
CA THR A 35 0.05 -10.48 -1.43
C THR A 35 -0.48 -10.07 -0.06
N THR A 36 -1.75 -9.67 0.01
CA THR A 36 -2.39 -9.39 1.31
C THR A 36 -2.51 -10.61 2.22
N LYS A 37 -2.38 -11.83 1.70
CA LYS A 37 -2.38 -13.06 2.50
C LYS A 37 -1.12 -13.21 3.35
N ASP A 38 -0.06 -12.48 2.99
CA ASP A 38 1.24 -12.52 3.68
C ASP A 38 1.32 -11.51 4.83
N ILE A 39 0.38 -10.57 4.92
CA ILE A 39 0.32 -9.57 6.00
C ILE A 39 0.20 -10.23 7.39
N PRO A 40 -0.69 -11.22 7.63
CA PRO A 40 -0.82 -11.83 8.96
C PRO A 40 0.21 -12.93 9.24
N THR A 41 1.09 -13.30 8.30
CA THR A 41 1.97 -14.47 8.47
C THR A 41 3.16 -14.18 9.38
N GLN A 42 3.55 -12.90 9.51
CA GLN A 42 4.62 -12.45 10.39
C GLN A 42 4.48 -10.95 10.69
N ILE A 43 5.39 -10.42 11.52
CA ILE A 43 5.46 -8.99 11.80
C ILE A 43 6.27 -8.31 10.70
N TRP A 44 5.64 -7.33 10.06
CA TRP A 44 6.24 -6.45 9.08
C TRP A 44 6.46 -5.07 9.71
N ASP A 45 7.58 -4.45 9.39
CA ASP A 45 7.86 -3.07 9.81
C ASP A 45 7.19 -2.07 8.84
N THR A 46 7.26 -2.39 7.54
CA THR A 46 6.66 -1.60 6.46
C THR A 46 5.93 -2.51 5.47
N ILE A 47 4.71 -2.13 5.10
CA ILE A 47 3.90 -2.77 4.07
C ILE A 47 3.66 -1.74 2.98
N VAL A 48 4.06 -2.03 1.75
CA VAL A 48 3.93 -1.13 0.60
C VAL A 48 2.84 -1.65 -0.33
N ALA A 49 1.78 -0.87 -0.50
CA ALA A 49 0.74 -1.15 -1.48
C ALA A 49 1.19 -0.69 -2.87
N CYS A 50 1.50 -1.63 -3.76
CA CYS A 50 1.92 -1.36 -5.13
C CYS A 50 0.73 -1.57 -6.08
N GLY A 51 0.08 -0.48 -6.50
CA GLY A 51 -1.16 -0.57 -7.29
C GLY A 51 -1.95 0.74 -7.36
N GLY A 52 -3.21 0.63 -7.76
CA GLY A 52 -4.18 1.74 -7.70
C GLY A 52 -4.91 1.82 -6.35
N ASP A 53 -5.91 2.70 -6.27
CA ASP A 53 -6.70 2.94 -5.06
C ASP A 53 -7.36 1.67 -4.50
N GLY A 54 -7.79 0.75 -5.38
CA GLY A 54 -8.34 -0.55 -4.99
C GLY A 54 -7.33 -1.45 -4.27
N THR A 55 -6.06 -1.45 -4.71
CA THR A 55 -4.98 -2.18 -4.04
C THR A 55 -4.73 -1.60 -2.66
N VAL A 56 -4.61 -0.27 -2.56
CA VAL A 56 -4.42 0.42 -1.28
C VAL A 56 -5.57 0.08 -0.32
N ARG A 57 -6.82 0.12 -0.78
CA ARG A 57 -7.98 -0.27 0.04
C ARG A 57 -7.85 -1.69 0.60
N VAL A 58 -7.52 -2.67 -0.26
CA VAL A 58 -7.43 -4.08 0.16
C VAL A 58 -6.26 -4.31 1.12
N VAL A 59 -5.12 -3.66 0.90
CA VAL A 59 -3.97 -3.70 1.81
C VAL A 59 -4.31 -3.13 3.18
N VAL A 60 -4.90 -1.93 3.24
CA VAL A 60 -5.29 -1.28 4.51
C VAL A 60 -6.29 -2.15 5.29
N ASN A 61 -7.29 -2.71 4.61
CA ASN A 61 -8.26 -3.60 5.25
C ASN A 61 -7.58 -4.86 5.83
N ALA A 62 -6.61 -5.45 5.11
CA ALA A 62 -5.86 -6.58 5.61
C ALA A 62 -4.95 -6.22 6.80
N MET A 63 -4.34 -5.04 6.79
CA MET A 63 -3.56 -4.52 7.93
C MET A 63 -4.45 -4.33 9.17
N VAL A 64 -5.62 -3.71 9.01
CA VAL A 64 -6.59 -3.52 10.11
C VAL A 64 -7.08 -4.86 10.64
N ALA A 65 -7.44 -5.81 9.76
CA ALA A 65 -7.90 -7.14 10.16
C ALA A 65 -6.81 -7.94 10.91
N ALA A 66 -5.54 -7.75 10.54
CA ALA A 66 -4.40 -8.37 11.21
C ALA A 66 -3.94 -7.61 12.47
N ASN A 67 -4.58 -6.49 12.82
CA ASN A 67 -4.13 -5.57 13.87
C ASN A 67 -2.64 -5.19 13.71
N SER A 68 -2.22 -4.93 12.46
CA SER A 68 -0.84 -4.65 12.11
C SER A 68 -0.44 -3.22 12.53
N GLY A 69 0.73 -3.10 13.16
CA GLY A 69 1.36 -1.81 13.47
C GLY A 69 2.36 -1.34 12.41
N ALA A 70 2.42 -2.00 11.25
CA ALA A 70 3.35 -1.67 10.18
C ALA A 70 3.04 -0.30 9.56
N ARG A 71 4.08 0.36 9.05
CA ARG A 71 3.94 1.57 8.23
C ARG A 71 3.31 1.21 6.89
N LEU A 72 2.47 2.09 6.36
CA LEU A 72 1.91 1.95 5.02
C LEU A 72 2.69 2.81 4.02
N GLY A 73 3.35 2.17 3.06
CA GLY A 73 3.84 2.79 1.84
C GLY A 73 2.83 2.65 0.71
N ILE A 74 2.84 3.57 -0.26
CA ILE A 74 2.01 3.48 -1.46
C ILE A 74 2.87 3.76 -2.69
N VAL A 75 2.91 2.81 -3.62
CA VAL A 75 3.46 3.00 -4.96
C VAL A 75 2.28 3.08 -5.94
N PRO A 76 2.01 4.27 -6.51
CA PRO A 76 0.84 4.49 -7.36
C PRO A 76 1.07 3.92 -8.76
N LEU A 77 0.47 2.76 -9.04
CA LEU A 77 0.52 2.12 -10.36
C LEU A 77 -0.82 2.15 -11.11
N GLY A 78 -1.88 2.68 -10.48
CA GLY A 78 -3.20 2.81 -11.10
C GLY A 78 -3.36 4.06 -11.96
N THR A 79 -4.55 4.24 -12.53
CA THR A 79 -4.86 5.41 -13.38
C THR A 79 -5.12 6.69 -12.57
N ALA A 80 -5.92 6.60 -11.50
CA ALA A 80 -6.37 7.78 -10.75
C ALA A 80 -5.44 8.12 -9.57
N ASN A 81 -5.12 7.11 -8.75
CA ASN A 81 -4.25 7.20 -7.56
C ASN A 81 -4.67 8.32 -6.61
N ILE A 82 -5.97 8.44 -6.38
CA ILE A 82 -6.57 9.52 -5.59
C ILE A 82 -6.00 9.53 -4.17
N ILE A 83 -5.81 8.36 -3.56
CA ILE A 83 -5.24 8.24 -2.21
C ILE A 83 -3.81 8.77 -2.20
N ALA A 84 -2.96 8.32 -3.12
CA ALA A 84 -1.57 8.79 -3.19
C ALA A 84 -1.49 10.32 -3.38
N ARG A 85 -2.34 10.88 -4.26
CA ARG A 85 -2.43 12.33 -4.50
C ARG A 85 -2.91 13.09 -3.28
N ALA A 86 -3.97 12.63 -2.63
CA ALA A 86 -4.49 13.23 -1.40
C ALA A 86 -3.45 13.19 -0.27
N MET A 87 -2.59 12.17 -0.27
CA MET A 87 -1.50 12.05 0.68
C MET A 87 -0.27 12.90 0.33
N GLY A 88 -0.22 13.50 -0.86
CA GLY A 88 0.92 14.29 -1.34
C GLY A 88 2.12 13.43 -1.76
N LEU A 89 1.90 12.15 -2.08
CA LEU A 89 2.97 11.24 -2.48
C LEU A 89 3.38 11.44 -3.94
N PRO A 90 4.67 11.20 -4.28
CA PRO A 90 5.13 11.20 -5.65
C PRO A 90 4.27 10.29 -6.54
N GLN A 91 4.09 10.69 -7.80
CA GLN A 91 3.32 9.91 -8.77
C GLN A 91 4.22 9.05 -9.65
N ASP A 92 5.52 9.33 -9.69
CA ASP A 92 6.50 8.44 -10.29
C ASP A 92 6.69 7.21 -9.37
N PRO A 93 6.57 5.97 -9.88
CA PRO A 93 6.68 4.77 -9.06
C PRO A 93 8.03 4.60 -8.36
N ALA A 94 9.14 5.01 -8.99
CA ALA A 94 10.46 4.87 -8.39
C ALA A 94 10.66 5.89 -7.25
N GLU A 95 10.21 7.13 -7.44
CA GLU A 95 10.22 8.15 -6.38
C GLU A 95 9.29 7.77 -5.21
N ALA A 96 8.10 7.24 -5.51
CA ALA A 96 7.14 6.80 -4.51
C ALA A 96 7.68 5.61 -3.70
N LEU A 97 8.34 4.65 -4.37
CA LEU A 97 9.02 3.54 -3.69
C LEU A 97 10.13 4.05 -2.78
N ASN A 98 10.98 4.96 -3.27
CA ASN A 98 12.03 5.55 -2.44
C ASN A 98 11.44 6.27 -1.21
N THR A 99 10.32 6.98 -1.39
CA THR A 99 9.58 7.63 -0.29
C THR A 99 9.00 6.60 0.68
N ALA A 100 8.44 5.49 0.20
CA ALA A 100 7.91 4.42 1.04
C ALA A 100 9.00 3.72 1.87
N MET A 101 10.23 3.66 1.36
CA MET A 101 11.35 2.97 2.01
C MET A 101 12.17 3.88 2.94
N THR A 102 12.23 5.19 2.66
CA THR A 102 13.19 6.10 3.32
C THR A 102 12.58 7.43 3.75
N GLY A 103 11.34 7.71 3.35
CA GLY A 103 10.67 8.97 3.63
C GLY A 103 10.24 9.10 5.09
N GLU A 104 9.77 10.30 5.44
CA GLU A 104 9.24 10.56 6.76
C GLU A 104 7.83 9.98 6.92
N GLU A 105 7.59 9.36 8.07
CA GLU A 105 6.25 8.88 8.43
C GLU A 105 5.36 10.00 8.95
N ARG A 106 4.07 9.83 8.70
CA ARG A 106 3.03 10.63 9.33
C ARG A 106 1.86 9.75 9.72
N GLN A 107 1.24 10.09 10.85
CA GLN A 107 0.00 9.46 11.27
C GLN A 107 -1.15 10.00 10.43
N ILE A 108 -2.06 9.11 10.03
CA ILE A 108 -3.31 9.45 9.38
C ILE A 108 -4.45 8.73 10.08
N ASP A 109 -5.60 9.38 10.15
CA ASP A 109 -6.81 8.73 10.66
C ASP A 109 -7.34 7.71 9.63
N VAL A 110 -7.81 6.58 10.13
CA VAL A 110 -8.47 5.55 9.32
C VAL A 110 -9.93 5.46 9.78
N GLY A 111 -10.85 5.67 8.85
CA GLY A 111 -12.28 5.51 9.12
C GLY A 111 -12.69 4.05 9.03
N LEU A 112 -13.63 3.62 9.89
CA LEU A 112 -14.22 2.28 9.85
C LEU A 112 -15.73 2.38 9.60
N CYS A 113 -16.23 1.64 8.61
CA CYS A 113 -17.66 1.51 8.33
C CYS A 113 -18.00 0.02 8.20
N GLN A 114 -18.83 -0.49 9.12
CA GLN A 114 -19.20 -1.91 9.18
C GLN A 114 -17.99 -2.88 9.16
N GLY A 115 -16.89 -2.48 9.81
CA GLY A 115 -15.67 -3.27 9.88
C GLY A 115 -14.73 -3.12 8.67
N GLU A 116 -15.13 -2.35 7.64
CA GLU A 116 -14.24 -2.02 6.52
C GLU A 116 -13.56 -0.67 6.73
N ALA A 117 -12.26 -0.64 6.47
CA ALA A 117 -11.44 0.55 6.54
C ALA A 117 -11.54 1.41 5.27
N PHE A 118 -11.57 2.73 5.44
CA PHE A 118 -11.47 3.73 4.38
C PHE A 118 -10.51 4.87 4.75
N LEU A 119 -9.86 5.46 3.73
CA LEU A 119 -8.84 6.52 3.91
C LEU A 119 -9.31 7.92 3.49
N LEU A 120 -10.34 8.02 2.65
CA LEU A 120 -10.79 9.32 2.11
C LEU A 120 -12.23 9.64 2.53
N GLY A 121 -13.17 8.76 2.21
CA GLY A 121 -14.56 8.97 2.56
C GLY A 121 -15.40 7.73 2.37
N CYS A 122 -16.54 7.73 3.05
CA CYS A 122 -17.63 6.76 2.91
C CYS A 122 -18.90 7.56 2.58
N GLY A 123 -19.68 7.12 1.59
CA GLY A 123 -20.87 7.84 1.12
C GLY A 123 -22.09 6.94 1.02
N LEU A 124 -23.27 7.53 1.18
CA LEU A 124 -24.57 6.90 1.00
C LEU A 124 -25.47 7.83 0.17
N GLY A 125 -26.18 7.29 -0.83
CA GLY A 125 -27.07 8.04 -1.72
C GLY A 125 -26.71 7.89 -3.20
N LEU A 126 -27.15 8.84 -4.04
CA LEU A 126 -26.75 8.92 -5.45
C LEU A 126 -25.44 9.70 -5.55
N ALA A 127 -24.44 9.13 -6.20
CA ALA A 127 -23.31 9.89 -6.72
C ALA A 127 -23.86 10.87 -7.76
N ALA A 128 -23.83 12.17 -7.44
CA ALA A 128 -24.19 13.22 -8.39
C ALA A 128 -23.08 13.36 -9.45
#